data_AF-A0AA44QCY7-F1
#
_entry.id   AF-A0AA44QCY7-F1
#
_cell.length_a   1.000
_cell.length_b   1.000
_cell.length_c   1.000
_cell.angle_alpha   90.00
_cell.angle_beta   90.00
_cell.angle_gamma   90.00
#
_symmetry.space_group_name_H-M   'P 1'
#
loop_
_entity.id
_entity.type
_entity.pdbx_description
1 polymer ?
#
loop_
_entity_poly.entity_id
_entity_poly.type
_entity_poly.pdbx_seq_one_letter_code
_entity_poly.pdbx_strand_id
1 'polypeptide(L)'
;MKKGLFIILSLGLIAILIYFFFFRNANINSISQKEIQQTDFLKDKQAVVYLSSTADQDMDGQGISYAIFIDKKGRASGYKMNGLELGGISVSGNKKEILLESKNKLRVIGENFKEFEMKYQHTGEQRGYLDKENLFVNIYNSGVNVDTGGYNSNVVYLNQQGIHTGNIPHYLMSSGMVEDAALVITADLDEKQYSLKKITFNNLKMEIEDVSSIELNKNKEYSSYSSVLSDSKYYYNVLVESDGANNDKIYLLRIDKTTLKQELILLSPKADPTASIPFTKNNSTHLYNNELYFINGLGEVTTFHTQTNLIKTKFKIDYHVTDGVRYNEQTYFKDDQLYVLRYDENKTNKYYLEIYSLKSGKKMKEIEVTGMNEIINSVRGGKKIYAYDFKMLSSTN
;
A
#
# COMPACT_ATOMS: atom_id res chain seq x y z
N MET A 1 -31.90 2.39 -55.72
CA MET A 1 -32.33 2.79 -54.36
C MET A 1 -31.79 1.89 -53.24
N LYS A 2 -31.89 0.55 -53.32
CA LYS A 2 -31.46 -0.36 -52.22
C LYS A 2 -29.96 -0.31 -51.87
N LYS A 3 -29.07 -0.13 -52.86
CA LYS A 3 -27.60 -0.05 -52.64
C LYS A 3 -27.16 1.24 -51.92
N GLY A 4 -27.78 2.39 -52.24
CA GLY A 4 -27.49 3.66 -51.58
C GLY A 4 -27.97 3.68 -50.12
N LEU A 5 -29.11 3.07 -49.84
CA LEU A 5 -29.63 2.92 -48.48
C LEU A 5 -28.70 2.04 -47.62
N PHE A 6 -28.16 0.96 -48.19
CA PHE A 6 -27.19 0.09 -47.53
C PHE A 6 -25.90 0.85 -47.16
N ILE A 7 -25.36 1.66 -48.08
CA ILE A 7 -24.14 2.45 -47.81
C ILE A 7 -24.36 3.46 -46.68
N ILE A 8 -25.52 4.13 -46.65
CA ILE A 8 -25.87 5.08 -45.58
C ILE A 8 -26.02 4.36 -44.23
N LEU A 9 -26.66 3.19 -44.20
CA LEU A 9 -26.77 2.35 -42.99
C LEU A 9 -25.40 1.84 -42.51
N SER A 10 -24.52 1.44 -43.43
CA SER A 10 -23.15 1.01 -43.09
C SER A 10 -22.31 2.16 -42.53
N LEU A 11 -22.39 3.36 -43.12
CA LEU A 11 -21.70 4.54 -42.63
C LEU A 11 -22.24 4.98 -41.26
N GLY A 12 -23.56 4.90 -41.05
CA GLY A 12 -24.18 5.13 -39.75
C GLY A 12 -23.70 4.15 -38.68
N LEU A 13 -23.61 2.85 -39.02
CA LEU A 13 -23.10 1.82 -38.12
C LEU A 13 -21.62 2.05 -37.77
N ILE A 14 -20.80 2.41 -38.75
CA ILE A 14 -19.37 2.73 -38.54
C ILE A 14 -19.23 3.98 -37.66
N ALA A 15 -20.02 5.02 -37.90
CA ALA A 15 -20.01 6.23 -37.07
C ALA A 15 -20.45 5.94 -35.63
N ILE A 16 -21.47 5.09 -35.44
CA ILE A 16 -21.91 4.62 -34.12
C ILE A 16 -20.81 3.81 -33.44
N LEU A 17 -20.16 2.90 -34.17
CA LEU A 17 -19.04 2.10 -33.65
C LEU A 17 -17.86 2.98 -33.26
N ILE A 18 -17.46 3.95 -34.11
CA ILE A 18 -16.42 4.94 -33.80
C ILE A 18 -16.82 5.77 -32.58
N TYR A 19 -18.07 6.23 -32.50
CA TYR A 19 -18.57 6.95 -31.33
C TYR A 19 -18.51 6.09 -30.05
N PHE A 20 -18.90 4.81 -30.14
CA PHE A 20 -18.85 3.88 -29.01
C PHE A 20 -17.42 3.52 -28.59
N PHE A 21 -16.50 3.42 -29.56
CA PHE A 21 -15.11 3.05 -29.31
C PHE A 21 -14.29 4.23 -28.76
N PHE A 22 -14.50 5.44 -29.31
CA PHE A 22 -13.71 6.62 -29.00
C PHE A 22 -14.37 7.56 -27.97
N PHE A 23 -15.70 7.71 -27.97
CA PHE A 23 -16.39 8.74 -27.19
C PHE A 23 -17.24 8.22 -26.01
N ARG A 24 -17.49 6.90 -25.90
CA ARG A 24 -18.19 6.32 -24.74
C ARG A 24 -17.49 6.57 -23.40
N ASN A 25 -16.20 6.96 -23.42
CA ASN A 25 -15.38 7.21 -22.24
C ASN A 25 -15.15 8.71 -21.95
N ALA A 26 -15.91 9.63 -22.56
CA ALA A 26 -15.77 11.08 -22.35
C ALA A 26 -16.03 11.56 -20.90
N ASN A 27 -16.51 10.67 -20.01
CA ASN A 27 -16.84 10.98 -18.61
C ASN A 27 -15.87 10.39 -17.58
N ILE A 28 -14.66 9.96 -17.96
CA ILE A 28 -13.66 9.61 -16.95
C ILE A 28 -13.19 10.89 -16.28
N ASN A 29 -13.42 11.02 -14.97
CA ASN A 29 -12.88 12.11 -14.16
C ASN A 29 -11.35 11.97 -14.07
N SER A 30 -10.65 12.42 -15.09
CA SER A 30 -9.18 12.42 -15.17
C SER A 30 -8.62 13.71 -14.60
N ILE A 31 -7.58 13.60 -13.77
CA ILE A 31 -6.79 14.75 -13.33
C ILE A 31 -5.71 15.04 -14.37
N SER A 32 -5.64 16.28 -14.82
CA SER A 32 -4.61 16.77 -15.73
C SER A 32 -3.32 17.12 -14.99
N GLN A 33 -2.22 17.23 -15.74
CA GLN A 33 -0.94 17.72 -15.20
C GLN A 33 -1.06 19.12 -14.60
N LYS A 34 -1.89 19.99 -15.18
CA LYS A 34 -2.07 21.36 -14.69
C LYS A 34 -2.81 21.38 -13.34
N GLU A 35 -3.80 20.52 -13.18
CA GLU A 35 -4.58 20.42 -11.94
C GLU A 35 -3.74 19.85 -10.79
N ILE A 36 -2.98 18.77 -11.03
CA ILE A 36 -2.17 18.17 -9.96
C ILE A 36 -1.02 19.06 -9.47
N GLN A 37 -0.63 20.05 -10.27
CA GLN A 37 0.38 21.05 -9.95
C GLN A 37 -0.18 22.23 -9.13
N GLN A 38 -1.49 22.31 -8.92
CA GLN A 38 -2.10 23.39 -8.13
C GLN A 38 -1.75 23.23 -6.64
N THR A 39 -1.38 24.33 -6.00
CA THR A 39 -0.94 24.35 -4.60
C THR A 39 -2.03 23.94 -3.62
N ASP A 40 -3.29 24.03 -4.02
CA ASP A 40 -4.48 23.70 -3.25
C ASP A 40 -5.17 22.40 -3.70
N PHE A 41 -4.55 21.62 -4.59
CA PHE A 41 -5.12 20.40 -5.17
C PHE A 41 -5.64 19.39 -4.11
N LEU A 42 -5.00 19.33 -2.94
CA LEU A 42 -5.35 18.41 -1.86
C LEU A 42 -6.44 18.92 -0.90
N LYS A 43 -6.83 20.20 -0.93
CA LYS A 43 -7.68 20.82 0.13
C LYS A 43 -9.07 20.18 0.26
N ASP A 44 -9.63 19.70 -0.84
CA ASP A 44 -10.94 19.06 -0.93
C ASP A 44 -10.85 17.52 -0.94
N LYS A 45 -9.65 16.94 -0.92
CA LYS A 45 -9.42 15.49 -0.95
C LYS A 45 -9.44 14.90 0.46
N GLN A 46 -10.11 13.77 0.62
CA GLN A 46 -10.15 13.03 1.88
C GLN A 46 -9.29 11.78 1.86
N ALA A 47 -9.12 11.16 0.69
CA ALA A 47 -8.37 9.93 0.55
C ALA A 47 -7.72 9.80 -0.83
N VAL A 48 -6.76 8.89 -0.93
CA VAL A 48 -6.09 8.53 -2.17
C VAL A 48 -5.79 7.04 -2.20
N VAL A 49 -5.99 6.43 -3.37
CA VAL A 49 -5.72 5.01 -3.64
C VAL A 49 -4.69 4.94 -4.77
N TYR A 50 -3.62 4.17 -4.56
CA TYR A 50 -2.66 3.86 -5.61
C TYR A 50 -3.01 2.53 -6.25
N LEU A 51 -3.17 2.54 -7.57
CA LEU A 51 -3.39 1.34 -8.37
C LEU A 51 -2.31 1.22 -9.43
N SER A 52 -1.86 0.01 -9.72
CA SER A 52 -0.90 -0.24 -10.79
C SER A 52 -1.10 -1.59 -11.46
N SER A 53 -0.61 -1.73 -12.68
CA SER A 53 -0.34 -3.03 -13.27
C SER A 53 0.73 -3.79 -12.47
N THR A 54 0.67 -5.11 -12.55
CA THR A 54 1.68 -6.03 -12.02
C THR A 54 2.95 -5.98 -12.88
N ALA A 55 4.09 -6.48 -12.37
CA ALA A 55 5.37 -6.43 -13.07
C ALA A 55 5.38 -7.29 -14.35
N ASP A 56 4.68 -8.43 -14.36
CA ASP A 56 4.51 -9.27 -15.56
C ASP A 56 3.75 -8.52 -16.67
N GLN A 57 2.80 -7.67 -16.29
CA GLN A 57 2.07 -6.81 -17.22
C GLN A 57 2.89 -5.61 -17.70
N ASP A 58 4.04 -5.29 -17.10
CA ASP A 58 4.92 -4.16 -17.47
C ASP A 58 6.25 -4.62 -18.10
N MET A 59 6.34 -5.88 -18.51
CA MET A 59 7.53 -6.40 -19.22
C MET A 59 7.79 -5.69 -20.55
N ASP A 60 6.76 -5.11 -21.18
CA ASP A 60 6.86 -4.30 -22.40
C ASP A 60 7.11 -2.81 -22.12
N GLY A 61 7.26 -2.42 -20.85
CA GLY A 61 7.44 -1.03 -20.43
C GLY A 61 6.19 -0.16 -20.51
N GLN A 62 5.02 -0.74 -20.80
CA GLN A 62 3.75 -0.03 -20.96
C GLN A 62 2.80 -0.22 -19.77
N GLY A 63 3.34 -0.56 -18.59
CA GLY A 63 2.59 -0.62 -17.34
C GLY A 63 1.91 0.71 -17.03
N ILE A 64 0.76 0.63 -16.38
CA ILE A 64 -0.10 1.79 -16.09
C ILE A 64 -0.36 1.82 -14.59
N SER A 65 -0.25 3.01 -14.00
CA SER A 65 -0.71 3.27 -12.64
C SER A 65 -1.65 4.46 -12.58
N TYR A 66 -2.40 4.54 -11.50
CA TYR A 66 -3.26 5.66 -11.16
C TYR A 66 -3.11 6.03 -9.69
N ALA A 67 -3.06 7.33 -9.41
CA ALA A 67 -3.43 7.87 -8.12
C ALA A 67 -4.90 8.32 -8.21
N ILE A 68 -5.81 7.60 -7.56
CA ILE A 68 -7.23 7.93 -7.51
C ILE A 68 -7.49 8.73 -6.23
N PHE A 69 -7.82 10.01 -6.39
CA PHE A 69 -8.18 10.91 -5.31
C PHE A 69 -9.68 10.90 -5.09
N ILE A 70 -10.10 10.71 -3.84
CA ILE A 70 -11.49 10.74 -3.41
C ILE A 70 -11.70 12.05 -2.67
N ASP A 71 -12.61 12.89 -3.16
CA ASP A 71 -12.98 14.15 -2.51
C ASP A 71 -13.87 13.93 -1.28
N LYS A 72 -14.06 14.95 -0.45
CA LYS A 72 -14.92 14.90 0.75
C LYS A 72 -16.39 14.52 0.49
N LYS A 73 -16.85 14.56 -0.77
CA LYS A 73 -18.20 14.15 -1.20
C LYS A 73 -18.22 12.72 -1.76
N GLY A 74 -17.10 12.01 -1.75
CA GLY A 74 -16.99 10.65 -2.28
C GLY A 74 -16.80 10.58 -3.81
N ARG A 75 -16.48 11.68 -4.48
CA ARG A 75 -16.22 11.67 -5.93
C ARG A 75 -14.76 11.32 -6.19
N ALA A 76 -14.54 10.28 -6.99
CA ALA A 76 -13.21 9.83 -7.40
C ALA A 76 -12.76 10.53 -8.69
N SER A 77 -11.47 10.87 -8.72
CA SER A 77 -10.78 11.41 -9.89
C SER A 77 -9.37 10.81 -9.99
N GLY A 78 -8.94 10.42 -11.19
CA GLY A 78 -7.73 9.63 -11.40
C GLY A 78 -6.62 10.41 -12.11
N TYR A 79 -5.43 10.45 -11.52
CA TYR A 79 -4.21 10.91 -12.19
C TYR A 79 -3.43 9.71 -12.74
N LYS A 80 -3.31 9.63 -14.07
CA LYS A 80 -2.64 8.52 -14.74
C LYS A 80 -1.12 8.68 -14.70
N MET A 81 -0.42 7.59 -14.42
CA MET A 81 1.04 7.51 -14.30
C MET A 81 1.57 6.22 -14.94
N ASN A 82 2.90 6.07 -14.97
CA ASN A 82 3.57 4.85 -15.42
C ASN A 82 3.55 3.78 -14.32
N GLY A 83 3.31 2.53 -14.72
CA GLY A 83 3.14 1.38 -13.82
C GLY A 83 4.35 1.13 -12.92
N LEU A 84 4.10 0.89 -11.65
CA LEU A 84 5.07 0.35 -10.70
C LEU A 84 4.30 -0.58 -9.75
N GLU A 85 4.54 -1.87 -9.89
CA GLU A 85 3.94 -2.89 -9.02
C GLU A 85 4.36 -2.68 -7.58
N LEU A 86 3.41 -2.93 -6.67
CA LEU A 86 3.55 -2.70 -5.23
C LEU A 86 3.95 -1.26 -4.91
N GLY A 87 3.76 -0.32 -5.85
CA GLY A 87 3.91 1.13 -5.68
C GLY A 87 2.99 1.69 -4.57
N GLY A 88 3.14 2.97 -4.21
CA GLY A 88 2.32 3.55 -3.15
C GLY A 88 2.43 5.05 -2.96
N ILE A 89 1.93 5.51 -1.82
CA ILE A 89 1.78 6.93 -1.49
C ILE A 89 2.40 7.20 -0.12
N SER A 90 3.11 8.32 -0.01
CA SER A 90 3.52 8.86 1.28
C SER A 90 2.82 10.18 1.56
N VAL A 91 2.49 10.44 2.82
CA VAL A 91 1.86 11.68 3.29
C VAL A 91 2.79 12.34 4.27
N SER A 92 3.10 13.62 4.05
CA SER A 92 3.88 14.43 5.00
C SER A 92 3.19 14.52 6.37
N GLY A 93 3.94 14.71 7.45
CA GLY A 93 3.35 14.81 8.79
C GLY A 93 2.38 15.97 8.98
N ASN A 94 2.64 17.08 8.29
CA ASN A 94 1.72 18.23 8.27
C ASN A 94 0.50 18.02 7.34
N LYS A 95 0.45 16.89 6.61
CA LYS A 95 -0.63 16.45 5.71
C LYS A 95 -0.90 17.41 4.54
N LYS A 96 0.03 18.30 4.23
CA LYS A 96 -0.10 19.31 3.17
C LYS A 96 0.58 18.89 1.87
N GLU A 97 1.50 17.95 1.94
CA GLU A 97 2.19 17.37 0.81
C GLU A 97 2.03 15.85 0.79
N ILE A 98 1.95 15.29 -0.41
CA ILE A 98 2.06 13.84 -0.62
C ILE A 98 3.12 13.55 -1.68
N LEU A 99 3.75 12.39 -1.55
CA LEU A 99 4.63 11.83 -2.56
C LEU A 99 3.87 10.77 -3.35
N LEU A 100 3.74 11.00 -4.66
CA LEU A 100 3.32 10.00 -5.62
C LEU A 100 4.54 9.42 -6.32
N GLU A 101 4.50 8.11 -6.58
CA GLU A 101 5.54 7.44 -7.35
C GLU A 101 5.00 6.74 -8.58
N SER A 102 5.92 6.52 -9.50
CA SER A 102 5.73 5.78 -10.75
C SER A 102 7.09 5.24 -11.18
N LYS A 103 7.13 4.32 -12.14
CA LYS A 103 8.35 3.63 -12.61
C LYS A 103 9.62 4.47 -12.71
N ASN A 104 9.48 5.70 -13.19
CA ASN A 104 10.56 6.59 -13.54
C ASN A 104 10.47 7.97 -12.89
N LYS A 105 9.44 8.22 -12.04
CA LYS A 105 9.21 9.56 -11.49
C LYS A 105 8.67 9.53 -10.08
N LEU A 106 9.17 10.47 -9.28
CA LEU A 106 8.65 10.85 -7.97
C LEU A 106 8.08 12.26 -8.05
N ARG A 107 6.88 12.46 -7.49
CA ARG A 107 6.17 13.74 -7.50
C ARG A 107 5.72 14.12 -6.11
N VAL A 108 6.26 15.21 -5.58
CA VAL A 108 5.67 15.88 -4.42
C VAL A 108 4.56 16.79 -4.94
N ILE A 109 3.34 16.64 -4.41
CA ILE A 109 2.17 17.44 -4.78
C ILE A 109 1.48 17.98 -3.52
N GLY A 110 0.63 18.98 -3.66
CA GLY A 110 0.06 19.73 -2.53
C GLY A 110 0.65 21.13 -2.52
N GLU A 111 1.26 21.57 -1.42
CA GLU A 111 1.77 22.95 -1.31
C GLU A 111 2.88 23.30 -2.32
N ASN A 112 3.85 22.41 -2.52
CA ASN A 112 4.98 22.67 -3.43
C ASN A 112 5.13 21.52 -4.42
N PHE A 113 4.64 21.71 -5.64
CA PHE A 113 4.83 20.73 -6.70
C PHE A 113 6.32 20.60 -7.05
N LYS A 114 6.85 19.38 -6.98
CA LYS A 114 8.20 19.07 -7.46
C LYS A 114 8.22 17.67 -8.06
N GLU A 115 8.92 17.53 -9.18
CA GLU A 115 9.07 16.26 -9.87
C GLU A 115 10.56 15.90 -9.96
N PHE A 116 10.86 14.62 -9.74
CA PHE A 116 12.20 14.05 -9.83
C PHE A 116 12.17 12.82 -10.71
N GLU A 117 13.18 12.66 -11.56
CA GLU A 117 13.41 11.42 -12.29
C GLU A 117 13.95 10.35 -11.34
N MET A 118 13.59 9.09 -11.60
CA MET A 118 13.95 7.93 -10.81
C MET A 118 14.45 6.82 -11.73
N LYS A 119 15.50 6.12 -11.31
CA LYS A 119 15.91 4.87 -11.95
C LYS A 119 14.86 3.79 -11.72
N TYR A 120 14.72 2.89 -12.69
CA TYR A 120 13.80 1.76 -12.60
C TYR A 120 13.94 1.00 -11.27
N GLN A 121 12.79 0.67 -10.69
CA GLN A 121 12.66 -0.19 -9.51
C GLN A 121 11.78 -1.37 -9.89
N HIS A 122 12.11 -2.56 -9.41
CA HIS A 122 11.35 -3.77 -9.74
C HIS A 122 9.98 -3.77 -9.07
N THR A 123 9.96 -3.75 -7.73
CA THR A 123 8.72 -3.60 -6.96
C THR A 123 8.92 -2.68 -5.77
N GLY A 124 7.83 -2.05 -5.37
CA GLY A 124 7.78 -1.29 -4.13
C GLY A 124 7.76 -2.16 -2.87
N GLU A 125 8.26 -1.62 -1.77
CA GLU A 125 8.18 -2.27 -0.45
C GLU A 125 7.58 -1.36 0.61
N GLN A 126 8.06 -0.13 0.81
CA GLN A 126 7.52 0.77 1.85
C GLN A 126 7.67 2.23 1.49
N ARG A 127 6.76 3.05 2.00
CA ARG A 127 6.85 4.51 1.94
C ARG A 127 6.50 5.12 3.28
N GLY A 128 7.14 6.22 3.58
CA GLY A 128 6.81 7.01 4.75
C GLY A 128 7.38 8.40 4.68
N TYR A 129 7.14 9.12 5.74
CA TYR A 129 7.67 10.44 5.97
C TYR A 129 8.26 10.45 7.37
N LEU A 130 9.49 10.90 7.49
CA LEU A 130 10.17 11.08 8.77
C LEU A 130 10.04 12.53 9.16
N ASP A 131 9.26 12.79 10.20
CA ASP A 131 8.88 14.14 10.64
C ASP A 131 10.09 14.96 11.09
N LYS A 132 11.00 14.32 11.83
CA LYS A 132 12.19 14.95 12.38
C LYS A 132 13.16 15.41 11.29
N GLU A 133 13.30 14.61 10.23
CA GLU A 133 14.19 14.90 9.10
C GLU A 133 13.49 15.69 7.98
N ASN A 134 12.17 15.89 8.06
CA ASN A 134 11.34 16.44 6.98
C ASN A 134 11.62 15.74 5.64
N LEU A 135 11.51 14.41 5.65
CA LEU A 135 12.05 13.57 4.59
C LEU A 135 11.03 12.51 4.17
N PHE A 136 10.69 12.48 2.88
CA PHE A 136 10.01 11.34 2.30
C PHE A 136 11.02 10.22 2.07
N VAL A 137 10.63 8.98 2.38
CA VAL A 137 11.47 7.79 2.20
C VAL A 137 10.65 6.72 1.50
N ASN A 138 11.15 6.25 0.37
CA ASN A 138 10.61 5.10 -0.37
C ASN A 138 11.67 3.98 -0.40
N ILE A 139 11.23 2.77 -0.13
CA ILE A 139 12.04 1.56 -0.09
C ILE A 139 11.48 0.59 -1.12
N TYR A 140 12.37 -0.04 -1.88
CA TYR A 140 12.05 -0.93 -2.98
C TYR A 140 12.73 -2.28 -2.78
N ASN A 141 12.09 -3.35 -3.23
CA ASN A 141 12.73 -4.64 -3.49
C ASN A 141 13.19 -4.59 -4.95
N SER A 142 14.44 -4.22 -5.19
CA SER A 142 14.91 -3.75 -6.50
C SER A 142 15.41 -4.87 -7.43
N GLY A 143 15.54 -6.09 -6.93
CA GLY A 143 15.88 -7.28 -7.70
C GLY A 143 17.31 -7.80 -7.48
N VAL A 144 17.65 -8.83 -8.23
CA VAL A 144 18.97 -9.49 -8.17
C VAL A 144 20.05 -8.60 -8.76
N ASN A 145 21.14 -8.45 -8.01
CA ASN A 145 22.36 -7.80 -8.45
C ASN A 145 23.17 -8.75 -9.34
N VAL A 146 23.22 -8.47 -10.63
CA VAL A 146 23.90 -9.32 -11.62
C VAL A 146 25.41 -9.47 -11.39
N ASP A 147 26.06 -8.49 -10.75
CA ASP A 147 27.51 -8.49 -10.55
C ASP A 147 27.92 -9.35 -9.34
N THR A 148 27.05 -9.46 -8.34
CA THR A 148 27.35 -10.16 -7.07
C THR A 148 26.52 -11.41 -6.85
N GLY A 149 25.44 -11.60 -7.62
CA GLY A 149 24.44 -12.65 -7.40
C GLY A 149 23.50 -12.39 -6.20
N GLY A 150 23.77 -11.36 -5.37
CA GLY A 150 22.95 -11.01 -4.23
C GLY A 150 21.66 -10.26 -4.61
N TYR A 151 20.88 -9.81 -3.61
CA TYR A 151 19.67 -9.03 -3.83
C TYR A 151 19.87 -7.58 -3.36
N ASN A 152 19.40 -6.60 -4.14
CA ASN A 152 19.43 -5.19 -3.77
C ASN A 152 18.04 -4.67 -3.43
N SER A 153 17.98 -3.86 -2.37
CA SER A 153 16.80 -3.10 -2.02
C SER A 153 17.17 -1.63 -1.94
N ASN A 154 16.80 -0.87 -2.98
CA ASN A 154 17.12 0.55 -3.06
C ASN A 154 16.25 1.36 -2.10
N VAL A 155 16.85 2.41 -1.54
CA VAL A 155 16.16 3.41 -0.74
C VAL A 155 16.29 4.74 -1.47
N VAL A 156 15.16 5.38 -1.77
CA VAL A 156 15.12 6.71 -2.35
C VAL A 156 14.49 7.64 -1.33
N TYR A 157 15.20 8.70 -0.97
CA TYR A 157 14.75 9.65 0.03
C TYR A 157 14.92 11.07 -0.46
N LEU A 158 13.93 11.91 -0.20
CA LEU A 158 13.84 13.24 -0.79
C LEU A 158 13.08 14.23 0.06
N ASN A 159 13.39 15.49 -0.18
CA ASN A 159 12.66 16.64 0.32
C ASN A 159 12.73 17.77 -0.74
N GLN A 160 12.38 18.99 -0.35
CA GLN A 160 12.42 20.14 -1.26
C GLN A 160 13.84 20.51 -1.72
N GLN A 161 14.90 20.06 -1.05
CA GLN A 161 16.30 20.34 -1.41
C GLN A 161 16.80 19.40 -2.51
N GLY A 162 16.38 18.13 -2.52
CA GLY A 162 16.90 17.18 -3.50
C GLY A 162 16.39 15.76 -3.31
N ILE A 163 16.87 14.87 -4.18
CA ILE A 163 16.65 13.43 -4.15
C ILE A 163 17.98 12.74 -3.90
N HIS A 164 17.96 11.74 -3.03
CA HIS A 164 19.11 10.95 -2.63
C HIS A 164 18.77 9.47 -2.70
N THR A 165 19.81 8.65 -2.83
CA THR A 165 19.67 7.20 -2.96
C THR A 165 20.62 6.47 -2.02
N GLY A 166 20.18 5.34 -1.50
CA GLY A 166 21.01 4.36 -0.80
C GLY A 166 20.57 2.94 -1.16
N ASN A 167 21.25 1.95 -0.61
CA ASN A 167 21.01 0.54 -0.92
C ASN A 167 21.13 -0.30 0.35
N ILE A 168 20.22 -1.26 0.51
CA ILE A 168 20.29 -2.33 1.49
C ILE A 168 20.62 -3.61 0.71
N PRO A 169 21.77 -4.26 0.93
CA PRO A 169 22.22 -5.40 0.12
C PRO A 169 21.52 -6.71 0.51
N HIS A 170 20.19 -6.68 0.67
CA HIS A 170 19.36 -7.85 0.98
C HIS A 170 17.95 -7.69 0.44
N TYR A 171 17.24 -8.81 0.30
CA TYR A 171 15.79 -8.83 0.13
C TYR A 171 15.11 -8.37 1.43
N LEU A 172 14.01 -7.61 1.31
CA LEU A 172 13.22 -7.18 2.45
C LEU A 172 11.96 -8.02 2.58
N MET A 173 11.83 -8.71 3.71
CA MET A 173 10.61 -9.42 4.09
C MET A 173 9.53 -8.42 4.56
N SER A 174 9.94 -7.39 5.30
CA SER A 174 9.05 -6.36 5.83
C SER A 174 9.82 -5.09 6.11
N SER A 175 9.10 -3.97 6.13
CA SER A 175 9.61 -2.71 6.63
C SER A 175 8.50 -1.84 7.22
N GLY A 176 8.90 -0.88 8.04
CA GLY A 176 8.01 0.06 8.69
C GLY A 176 8.73 1.38 8.98
N MET A 177 7.94 2.39 9.29
CA MET A 177 8.43 3.76 9.54
C MET A 177 8.12 4.12 10.98
N VAL A 178 9.14 4.56 11.71
CA VAL A 178 9.03 5.12 13.07
C VAL A 178 9.47 6.58 13.02
N GLU A 179 9.31 7.31 14.12
CA GLU A 179 9.49 8.76 14.16
C GLU A 179 10.82 9.26 13.56
N ASP A 180 11.93 8.55 13.79
CA ASP A 180 13.29 8.96 13.43
C ASP A 180 14.00 8.01 12.45
N ALA A 181 13.32 6.97 11.96
CA ALA A 181 13.97 5.91 11.19
C ALA A 181 13.00 5.06 10.37
N ALA A 182 13.54 4.37 9.38
CA ALA A 182 12.92 3.17 8.84
C ALA A 182 13.45 1.93 9.57
N LEU A 183 12.57 0.99 9.88
CA LEU A 183 12.91 -0.33 10.39
C LEU A 183 12.68 -1.34 9.27
N VAL A 184 13.64 -2.24 9.05
CA VAL A 184 13.56 -3.26 8.00
C VAL A 184 13.90 -4.63 8.54
N ILE A 185 13.15 -5.63 8.11
CA ILE A 185 13.52 -7.04 8.28
C ILE A 185 14.06 -7.54 6.96
N THR A 186 15.37 -7.78 6.93
CA THR A 186 16.03 -8.39 5.78
C THR A 186 15.94 -9.89 5.88
N ALA A 187 15.93 -10.57 4.72
CA ALA A 187 16.04 -12.02 4.66
C ALA A 187 17.16 -12.43 3.69
N ASP A 188 17.97 -13.38 4.13
CA ASP A 188 18.73 -14.26 3.26
C ASP A 188 17.87 -15.51 3.00
N LEU A 189 17.39 -15.64 1.77
CA LEU A 189 16.44 -16.69 1.40
C LEU A 189 17.13 -18.06 1.30
N ASP A 190 18.42 -18.09 0.97
CA ASP A 190 19.19 -19.33 0.82
C ASP A 190 19.58 -19.88 2.19
N GLU A 191 20.05 -19.02 3.09
CA GLU A 191 20.47 -19.41 4.44
C GLU A 191 19.34 -19.42 5.47
N LYS A 192 18.16 -18.93 5.08
CA LYS A 192 16.98 -18.71 5.94
C LYS A 192 17.34 -17.88 7.18
N GLN A 193 18.11 -16.83 6.96
CA GLN A 193 18.53 -15.90 8.01
C GLN A 193 17.76 -14.60 7.91
N TYR A 194 17.34 -14.09 9.07
CA TYR A 194 16.54 -12.88 9.14
C TYR A 194 17.22 -11.91 10.09
N SER A 195 17.20 -10.62 9.77
CA SER A 195 17.74 -9.60 10.66
C SER A 195 16.89 -8.34 10.67
N LEU A 196 16.71 -7.77 11.86
CA LEU A 196 16.14 -6.44 12.03
C LEU A 196 17.28 -5.42 11.90
N LYS A 197 17.08 -4.44 11.03
CA LYS A 197 18.00 -3.30 10.86
C LYS A 197 17.24 -1.98 11.03
N LYS A 198 17.95 -0.97 11.53
CA LYS A 198 17.47 0.42 11.63
C LYS A 198 18.18 1.25 10.56
N ILE A 199 17.42 2.07 9.84
CA ILE A 199 17.92 2.96 8.79
C ILE A 199 17.64 4.39 9.21
N THR A 200 18.70 5.19 9.32
CA THR A 200 18.62 6.61 9.66
C THR A 200 19.17 7.48 8.53
N PHE A 201 18.81 8.77 8.53
CA PHE A 201 19.11 9.70 7.43
C PHE A 201 19.79 10.98 7.94
N ASN A 202 20.82 10.83 8.77
CA ASN A 202 21.55 11.93 9.38
C ASN A 202 22.18 12.82 8.30
N ASN A 203 21.81 14.11 8.27
CA ASN A 203 22.28 15.09 7.28
C ASN A 203 22.13 14.60 5.82
N LEU A 204 20.99 13.96 5.49
CA LEU A 204 20.73 13.39 4.16
C LEU A 204 21.73 12.31 3.75
N LYS A 205 22.37 11.66 4.73
CA LYS A 205 23.18 10.47 4.51
C LYS A 205 22.48 9.29 5.17
N MET A 206 22.23 8.27 4.36
CA MET A 206 21.67 7.01 4.85
C MET A 206 22.73 6.21 5.63
N GLU A 207 22.36 5.75 6.81
CA GLU A 207 23.16 4.86 7.67
C GLU A 207 22.32 3.64 8.04
N ILE A 208 22.94 2.46 8.05
CA ILE A 208 22.30 1.18 8.40
C ILE A 208 22.95 0.66 9.67
N GLU A 209 22.13 0.37 10.67
CA GLU A 209 22.51 -0.23 11.93
C GLU A 209 21.89 -1.63 12.05
N ASP A 210 22.70 -2.62 12.36
CA ASP A 210 22.23 -3.96 12.71
C ASP A 210 21.66 -3.96 14.13
N VAL A 211 20.36 -4.24 14.26
CA VAL A 211 19.67 -4.21 15.56
C VAL A 211 19.69 -5.58 16.21
N SER A 212 19.26 -6.62 15.49
CA SER A 212 19.20 -8.00 16.00
C SER A 212 19.11 -9.00 14.85
N SER A 213 19.74 -10.17 15.00
CA SER A 213 19.30 -11.36 14.25
C SER A 213 17.88 -11.74 14.69
N ILE A 214 17.11 -12.38 13.83
CA ILE A 214 15.77 -12.89 14.18
C ILE A 214 15.82 -14.41 14.13
N GLU A 215 15.47 -15.04 15.25
CA GLU A 215 15.57 -16.48 15.44
C GLU A 215 14.24 -17.15 15.09
N LEU A 216 14.17 -17.73 13.89
CA LEU A 216 13.02 -18.49 13.40
C LEU A 216 13.40 -19.94 13.13
N ASN A 217 12.43 -20.85 13.17
CA ASN A 217 12.66 -22.25 12.87
C ASN A 217 13.01 -22.44 11.39
N LYS A 218 14.26 -22.81 11.09
CA LYS A 218 14.75 -22.98 9.70
C LYS A 218 14.03 -24.07 8.90
N ASN A 219 13.31 -24.98 9.56
CA ASN A 219 12.50 -26.02 8.92
C ASN A 219 11.10 -25.53 8.50
N LYS A 220 10.80 -24.26 8.74
CA LYS A 220 9.52 -23.62 8.40
C LYS A 220 9.76 -22.45 7.45
N GLU A 221 8.72 -22.09 6.72
CA GLU A 221 8.71 -20.89 5.89
C GLU A 221 7.99 -19.77 6.64
N TYR A 222 8.57 -18.58 6.59
CA TYR A 222 7.99 -17.39 7.21
C TYR A 222 7.87 -16.27 6.19
N SER A 223 6.74 -15.57 6.23
CA SER A 223 6.58 -14.28 5.57
C SER A 223 5.93 -13.28 6.51
N SER A 224 5.89 -12.01 6.10
CA SER A 224 5.32 -10.95 6.93
C SER A 224 3.95 -10.53 6.42
N TYR A 225 3.01 -10.40 7.35
CA TYR A 225 1.67 -9.86 7.13
C TYR A 225 1.55 -8.41 7.55
N SER A 226 2.65 -7.72 7.91
CA SER A 226 2.58 -6.36 8.42
C SER A 226 3.84 -5.54 8.21
N SER A 227 3.74 -4.22 8.39
CA SER A 227 4.92 -3.38 8.63
C SER A 227 5.57 -3.68 9.98
N VAL A 228 6.85 -3.33 10.10
CA VAL A 228 7.54 -3.32 11.39
C VAL A 228 7.06 -2.13 12.21
N LEU A 229 6.56 -2.38 13.43
CA LEU A 229 6.15 -1.34 14.36
C LEU A 229 7.10 -1.27 15.55
N SER A 230 7.07 -0.17 16.30
CA SER A 230 7.78 -0.10 17.57
C SER A 230 7.10 0.83 18.55
N ASP A 231 7.24 0.54 19.84
CA ASP A 231 6.95 1.47 20.93
C ASP A 231 8.25 1.80 21.70
N SER A 232 8.14 2.38 22.89
CA SER A 232 9.32 2.71 23.70
C SER A 232 10.18 1.50 24.12
N LYS A 233 9.63 0.28 24.15
CA LYS A 233 10.26 -0.91 24.73
C LYS A 233 10.49 -2.04 23.73
N TYR A 234 9.69 -2.15 22.69
CA TYR A 234 9.67 -3.30 21.80
C TYR A 234 9.61 -2.92 20.32
N TYR A 235 10.16 -3.81 19.49
CA TYR A 235 9.84 -3.92 18.07
C TYR A 235 8.80 -5.02 17.85
N TYR A 236 7.98 -4.86 16.82
CA TYR A 236 6.87 -5.76 16.50
C TYR A 236 6.77 -6.06 15.01
N ASN A 237 6.44 -7.30 14.67
CA ASN A 237 6.00 -7.66 13.32
C ASN A 237 5.05 -8.86 13.38
N VAL A 238 4.00 -8.86 12.56
CA VAL A 238 3.11 -10.01 12.37
C VAL A 238 3.69 -10.89 11.26
N LEU A 239 4.03 -12.12 11.64
CA LEU A 239 4.55 -13.16 10.77
C LEU A 239 3.49 -14.22 10.51
N VAL A 240 3.53 -14.81 9.33
CA VAL A 240 2.85 -16.08 9.04
C VAL A 240 3.88 -17.18 8.92
N GLU A 241 3.65 -18.29 9.62
CA GLU A 241 4.37 -19.55 9.44
C GLU A 241 3.53 -20.44 8.51
N SER A 242 4.09 -20.80 7.36
CA SER A 242 3.44 -21.72 6.43
C SER A 242 4.02 -23.12 6.59
N ASP A 243 3.14 -24.12 6.69
CA ASP A 243 3.51 -25.54 6.83
C ASP A 243 3.27 -26.37 5.56
N GLY A 244 2.81 -25.73 4.49
CA GLY A 244 2.52 -26.36 3.20
C GLY A 244 1.24 -27.20 3.17
N ALA A 245 0.50 -27.29 4.29
CA ALA A 245 -0.69 -28.15 4.44
C ALA A 245 -1.98 -27.35 4.69
N ASN A 246 -2.04 -26.09 4.24
CA ASN A 246 -3.15 -25.15 4.43
C ASN A 246 -3.51 -24.92 5.92
N ASN A 247 -2.52 -24.96 6.82
CA ASN A 247 -2.71 -24.70 8.24
C ASN A 247 -1.71 -23.64 8.73
N ASP A 248 -1.69 -22.51 8.04
CA ASP A 248 -0.81 -21.40 8.38
C ASP A 248 -1.12 -20.89 9.79
N LYS A 249 -0.07 -20.48 10.50
CA LYS A 249 -0.17 -19.90 11.83
C LYS A 249 0.28 -18.45 11.79
N ILE A 250 -0.43 -17.59 12.50
CA ILE A 250 -0.10 -16.17 12.59
C ILE A 250 0.51 -15.90 13.95
N TYR A 251 1.69 -15.30 13.96
CA TYR A 251 2.42 -14.91 15.17
C TYR A 251 2.70 -13.42 15.19
N LEU A 252 2.76 -12.86 16.39
CA LEU A 252 3.41 -11.58 16.64
C LEU A 252 4.84 -11.87 17.10
N LEU A 253 5.82 -11.49 16.28
CA LEU A 253 7.21 -11.35 16.70
C LEU A 253 7.33 -10.09 17.55
N ARG A 254 7.85 -10.23 18.76
CA ARG A 254 8.20 -9.14 19.67
C ARG A 254 9.68 -9.22 20.03
N ILE A 255 10.40 -8.11 19.92
CA ILE A 255 11.82 -8.02 20.27
C ILE A 255 12.01 -6.88 21.28
N ASP A 256 12.57 -7.19 22.44
CA ASP A 256 12.89 -6.18 23.47
C ASP A 256 14.06 -5.29 23.02
N LYS A 257 13.88 -3.97 23.04
CA LYS A 257 14.88 -3.01 22.54
C LYS A 257 16.16 -2.97 23.37
N THR A 258 16.12 -3.41 24.63
CA THR A 258 17.27 -3.36 25.55
C THR A 258 17.99 -4.69 25.63
N THR A 259 17.23 -5.77 25.80
CA THR A 259 17.78 -7.12 26.01
C THR A 259 17.89 -7.92 24.73
N LEU A 260 17.26 -7.47 23.64
CA LEU A 260 17.14 -8.17 22.36
C LEU A 260 16.44 -9.54 22.46
N LYS A 261 15.83 -9.85 23.62
CA LYS A 261 15.06 -11.07 23.81
C LYS A 261 13.86 -11.06 22.86
N GLN A 262 13.66 -12.20 22.18
CA GLN A 262 12.62 -12.38 21.17
C GLN A 262 11.53 -13.30 21.70
N GLU A 263 10.29 -13.02 21.29
CA GLU A 263 9.12 -13.83 21.61
C GLU A 263 8.23 -13.95 20.37
N LEU A 264 7.79 -15.18 20.08
CA LEU A 264 6.76 -15.47 19.09
C LEU A 264 5.44 -15.75 19.81
N ILE A 265 4.50 -14.81 19.68
CA ILE A 265 3.22 -14.85 20.38
C ILE A 265 2.16 -15.29 19.38
N LEU A 266 1.52 -16.44 19.61
CA LEU A 266 0.52 -16.99 18.70
C LEU A 266 -0.75 -16.10 18.68
N LEU A 267 -1.03 -15.48 17.55
CA LEU A 267 -2.24 -14.68 17.32
C LEU A 267 -3.39 -15.52 16.75
N SER A 268 -3.08 -16.43 15.82
CA SER A 268 -4.05 -17.38 15.27
C SER A 268 -3.42 -18.75 15.04
N PRO A 269 -4.00 -19.85 15.57
CA PRO A 269 -3.50 -21.21 15.38
C PRO A 269 -3.80 -21.77 13.99
N LYS A 270 -4.68 -21.11 13.22
CA LYS A 270 -5.05 -21.52 11.88
C LYS A 270 -5.45 -20.31 11.05
N ALA A 271 -4.93 -20.24 9.84
CA ALA A 271 -5.23 -19.22 8.86
C ALA A 271 -5.31 -19.87 7.48
N ASP A 272 -6.27 -19.44 6.68
CA ASP A 272 -6.30 -19.81 5.26
C ASP A 272 -5.12 -19.11 4.55
N PRO A 273 -4.26 -19.84 3.82
CA PRO A 273 -3.03 -19.27 3.25
C PRO A 273 -3.28 -18.17 2.20
N THR A 274 -4.49 -18.12 1.61
CA THR A 274 -4.85 -17.12 0.60
C THR A 274 -5.78 -16.07 1.19
N ALA A 275 -6.86 -16.50 1.83
CA ALA A 275 -7.91 -15.60 2.30
C ALA A 275 -7.49 -14.79 3.54
N SER A 276 -6.49 -15.26 4.31
CA SER A 276 -5.98 -14.54 5.47
C SER A 276 -4.97 -13.43 5.13
N ILE A 277 -4.45 -13.39 3.89
CA ILE A 277 -3.51 -12.35 3.45
C ILE A 277 -4.19 -10.97 3.58
N PRO A 278 -3.63 -10.04 4.36
CA PRO A 278 -4.19 -8.71 4.53
C PRO A 278 -4.35 -7.98 3.19
N PHE A 279 -5.38 -7.12 3.08
CA PHE A 279 -5.61 -6.33 1.87
C PHE A 279 -4.42 -5.46 1.48
N THR A 280 -3.72 -4.93 2.48
CA THR A 280 -2.48 -4.17 2.30
C THR A 280 -1.51 -4.50 3.43
N LYS A 281 -0.42 -5.21 3.13
CA LYS A 281 0.60 -5.61 4.12
C LYS A 281 1.04 -4.43 5.00
N ASN A 282 1.36 -3.29 4.38
CA ASN A 282 1.95 -2.17 5.11
C ASN A 282 0.93 -1.33 5.91
N ASN A 283 -0.36 -1.58 5.73
CA ASN A 283 -1.44 -0.88 6.42
C ASN A 283 -2.32 -1.87 7.21
N SER A 284 -1.82 -3.07 7.50
CA SER A 284 -2.56 -4.12 8.22
C SER A 284 -2.38 -4.06 9.74
N THR A 285 -1.43 -3.25 10.25
CA THR A 285 -1.15 -3.12 11.67
C THR A 285 -1.10 -1.68 12.15
N HIS A 286 -1.36 -1.50 13.44
CA HIS A 286 -1.32 -0.19 14.09
C HIS A 286 -1.06 -0.31 15.59
N LEU A 287 -0.27 0.59 16.16
CA LEU A 287 -0.12 0.74 17.60
C LEU A 287 -0.92 1.95 18.07
N TYR A 288 -1.90 1.72 18.96
CA TYR A 288 -2.70 2.79 19.55
C TYR A 288 -3.10 2.44 20.98
N ASN A 289 -2.88 3.37 21.92
CA ASN A 289 -3.22 3.21 23.35
C ASN A 289 -2.77 1.87 23.96
N ASN A 290 -1.48 1.52 23.80
CA ASN A 290 -0.87 0.27 24.29
C ASN A 290 -1.48 -1.03 23.71
N GLU A 291 -2.34 -0.95 22.70
CA GLU A 291 -2.83 -2.10 21.94
C GLU A 291 -2.21 -2.09 20.52
N LEU A 292 -1.64 -3.22 20.12
CA LEU A 292 -1.32 -3.51 18.73
C LEU A 292 -2.55 -4.10 18.06
N TYR A 293 -3.01 -3.49 16.97
CA TYR A 293 -4.10 -3.95 16.13
C TYR A 293 -3.51 -4.63 14.90
N PHE A 294 -4.10 -5.74 14.48
CA PHE A 294 -3.79 -6.46 13.25
C PHE A 294 -5.10 -6.85 12.56
N ILE A 295 -5.28 -6.49 11.29
CA ILE A 295 -6.38 -6.95 10.44
C ILE A 295 -5.89 -7.96 9.40
N ASN A 296 -6.51 -9.14 9.37
CA ASN A 296 -6.26 -10.14 8.34
C ASN A 296 -7.16 -9.93 7.10
N GLY A 297 -6.92 -10.72 6.05
CA GLY A 297 -7.71 -10.70 4.81
C GLY A 297 -9.17 -11.15 4.93
N LEU A 298 -9.56 -11.72 6.09
CA LEU A 298 -10.95 -12.10 6.39
C LEU A 298 -11.68 -11.00 7.17
N GLY A 299 -11.03 -9.85 7.38
CA GLY A 299 -11.60 -8.71 8.08
C GLY A 299 -11.61 -8.84 9.61
N GLU A 300 -10.89 -9.81 10.17
CA GLU A 300 -10.82 -9.99 11.62
C GLU A 300 -9.71 -9.11 12.20
N VAL A 301 -10.10 -8.27 13.16
CA VAL A 301 -9.18 -7.38 13.87
C VAL A 301 -8.79 -8.02 15.18
N THR A 302 -7.58 -8.55 15.25
CA THR A 302 -6.97 -9.11 16.46
C THR A 302 -6.15 -8.03 17.16
N THR A 303 -6.23 -7.99 18.49
CA THR A 303 -5.46 -7.07 19.33
C THR A 303 -4.53 -7.80 20.26
N PHE A 304 -3.35 -7.22 20.50
CA PHE A 304 -2.40 -7.61 21.53
C PHE A 304 -2.15 -6.41 22.46
N HIS A 305 -2.46 -6.56 23.75
CA HIS A 305 -2.18 -5.52 24.74
C HIS A 305 -0.72 -5.60 25.20
N THR A 306 0.08 -4.60 24.85
CA THR A 306 1.55 -4.58 24.99
C THR A 306 2.06 -4.74 26.43
N GLN A 307 1.25 -4.36 27.43
CA GLN A 307 1.63 -4.44 28.85
C GLN A 307 1.13 -5.70 29.56
N THR A 308 -0.01 -6.24 29.16
CA THR A 308 -0.67 -7.38 29.85
C THR A 308 -0.55 -8.68 29.06
N ASN A 309 -0.04 -8.60 27.83
CA ASN A 309 0.05 -9.69 26.86
C ASN A 309 -1.32 -10.32 26.51
N LEU A 310 -2.42 -9.62 26.77
CA LEU A 310 -3.77 -10.12 26.45
C LEU A 310 -3.99 -10.08 24.93
N ILE A 311 -4.39 -11.22 24.37
CA ILE A 311 -4.78 -11.37 22.97
C ILE A 311 -6.30 -11.54 22.90
N LYS A 312 -6.94 -10.86 21.96
CA LYS A 312 -8.37 -11.06 21.66
C LYS A 312 -8.68 -10.63 20.23
N THR A 313 -9.64 -11.30 19.61
CA THR A 313 -10.35 -10.73 18.45
C THR A 313 -11.21 -9.58 18.96
N LYS A 314 -10.90 -8.35 18.54
CA LYS A 314 -11.57 -7.12 18.99
C LYS A 314 -12.91 -6.93 18.29
N PHE A 315 -12.93 -7.07 16.96
CA PHE A 315 -14.12 -7.03 16.12
C PHE A 315 -13.81 -7.66 14.75
N LYS A 316 -14.86 -7.83 13.95
CA LYS A 316 -14.77 -8.26 12.56
C LYS A 316 -15.50 -7.23 11.70
N ILE A 317 -14.87 -6.77 10.62
CA ILE A 317 -15.58 -5.93 9.64
C ILE A 317 -16.57 -6.80 8.86
N ASP A 318 -17.67 -6.20 8.40
CA ASP A 318 -18.69 -6.94 7.67
C ASP A 318 -18.20 -7.30 6.26
N TYR A 319 -17.54 -8.45 6.12
CA TYR A 319 -16.90 -8.93 4.89
C TYR A 319 -17.35 -10.36 4.57
N HIS A 320 -17.99 -10.52 3.42
CA HIS A 320 -18.64 -11.76 3.01
C HIS A 320 -17.74 -12.67 2.15
N VAL A 321 -16.61 -12.16 1.65
CA VAL A 321 -15.70 -12.93 0.80
C VAL A 321 -14.74 -13.73 1.67
N THR A 322 -14.78 -15.06 1.51
CA THR A 322 -14.01 -16.01 2.32
C THR A 322 -12.96 -16.79 1.54
N ASP A 323 -12.96 -16.68 0.20
CA ASP A 323 -12.11 -17.45 -0.71
C ASP A 323 -10.79 -16.72 -1.09
N GLY A 324 -10.63 -15.49 -0.65
CA GLY A 324 -9.46 -14.66 -0.94
C GLY A 324 -9.53 -13.87 -2.24
N VAL A 325 -10.62 -13.94 -2.99
CA VAL A 325 -10.81 -13.07 -4.17
C VAL A 325 -10.90 -11.61 -3.71
N ARG A 326 -10.15 -10.73 -4.38
CA ARG A 326 -10.11 -9.29 -4.07
C ARG A 326 -10.52 -8.45 -5.26
N TYR A 327 -11.20 -7.35 -4.97
CA TYR A 327 -11.68 -6.33 -5.89
C TYR A 327 -11.13 -4.96 -5.49
N ASN A 328 -9.82 -4.89 -5.22
CA ASN A 328 -9.09 -3.67 -4.81
C ASN A 328 -9.49 -3.11 -3.43
N GLU A 329 -10.02 -3.94 -2.54
CA GLU A 329 -10.21 -3.54 -1.14
C GLU A 329 -8.86 -3.20 -0.50
N GLN A 330 -8.85 -2.22 0.40
CA GLN A 330 -7.66 -1.76 1.10
C GLN A 330 -8.01 -1.37 2.54
N THR A 331 -7.06 -1.52 3.45
CA THR A 331 -7.19 -1.05 4.84
C THR A 331 -6.20 0.05 5.12
N TYR A 332 -6.56 0.95 6.02
CA TYR A 332 -5.65 1.96 6.56
C TYR A 332 -6.04 2.31 7.98
N PHE A 333 -5.11 2.09 8.92
CA PHE A 333 -5.27 2.58 10.28
C PHE A 333 -4.74 4.01 10.39
N LYS A 334 -5.49 4.84 11.11
CA LYS A 334 -5.05 6.20 11.44
C LYS A 334 -5.78 6.66 12.69
N ASP A 335 -5.01 7.19 13.64
CA ASP A 335 -5.50 7.65 14.93
C ASP A 335 -6.31 6.53 15.63
N ASP A 336 -7.52 6.81 16.08
CA ASP A 336 -8.38 5.83 16.77
C ASP A 336 -9.31 5.05 15.81
N GLN A 337 -9.00 5.03 14.51
CA GLN A 337 -9.88 4.52 13.46
C GLN A 337 -9.21 3.52 12.51
N LEU A 338 -10.04 2.61 12.00
CA LEU A 338 -9.75 1.78 10.85
C LEU A 338 -10.61 2.25 9.68
N TYR A 339 -9.96 2.59 8.57
CA TYR A 339 -10.60 2.93 7.31
C TYR A 339 -10.49 1.74 6.36
N VAL A 340 -11.60 1.43 5.68
CA VAL A 340 -11.65 0.31 4.75
C VAL A 340 -12.26 0.77 3.44
N LEU A 341 -11.48 0.67 2.36
CA LEU A 341 -12.02 0.76 1.01
C LEU A 341 -12.62 -0.59 0.65
N ARG A 342 -13.89 -0.59 0.25
CA ARG A 342 -14.68 -1.79 0.01
C ARG A 342 -15.24 -1.80 -1.40
N TYR A 343 -15.51 -3.02 -1.85
CA TYR A 343 -16.23 -3.32 -3.09
C TYR A 343 -17.49 -4.14 -2.77
N ASP A 344 -18.58 -3.84 -3.46
CA ASP A 344 -19.82 -4.61 -3.46
C ASP A 344 -20.44 -4.54 -4.87
N GLU A 345 -20.57 -5.70 -5.51
CA GLU A 345 -21.12 -5.78 -6.87
C GLU A 345 -22.60 -5.43 -6.96
N ASN A 346 -23.33 -5.50 -5.83
CA ASN A 346 -24.76 -5.23 -5.76
C ASN A 346 -25.08 -3.74 -5.56
N LYS A 347 -24.08 -2.91 -5.21
CA LYS A 347 -24.26 -1.45 -5.08
C LYS A 347 -24.18 -0.76 -6.43
N THR A 348 -24.98 0.31 -6.59
CA THR A 348 -24.95 1.16 -7.79
C THR A 348 -23.55 1.72 -8.04
N ASN A 349 -22.95 2.34 -7.01
CA ASN A 349 -21.52 2.59 -6.99
C ASN A 349 -20.83 1.47 -6.22
N LYS A 350 -20.06 0.68 -6.95
CA LYS A 350 -19.47 -0.56 -6.42
C LYS A 350 -18.47 -0.33 -5.30
N TYR A 351 -17.86 0.85 -5.23
CA TYR A 351 -16.86 1.19 -4.22
C TYR A 351 -17.43 2.10 -3.14
N TYR A 352 -17.00 1.90 -1.90
CA TYR A 352 -17.37 2.74 -0.74
C TYR A 352 -16.29 2.69 0.33
N LEU A 353 -16.23 3.72 1.18
CA LEU A 353 -15.35 3.80 2.34
C LEU A 353 -16.14 3.52 3.61
N GLU A 354 -15.66 2.60 4.43
CA GLU A 354 -16.17 2.36 5.78
C GLU A 354 -15.16 2.90 6.81
N ILE A 355 -15.68 3.45 7.91
CA ILE A 355 -14.87 3.95 9.03
C ILE A 355 -15.32 3.23 10.29
N TYR A 356 -14.39 2.58 10.99
CA TYR A 356 -14.64 1.84 12.23
C TYR A 356 -13.86 2.48 13.39
N SER A 357 -14.49 2.54 14.56
CA SER A 357 -13.81 2.94 15.79
C SER A 357 -12.99 1.79 16.35
N LEU A 358 -11.69 1.98 16.60
CA LEU A 358 -10.84 0.96 17.23
C LEU A 358 -11.27 0.67 18.67
N LYS A 359 -11.80 1.68 19.37
CA LYS A 359 -12.28 1.56 20.75
C LYS A 359 -13.48 0.63 20.86
N SER A 360 -14.49 0.81 20.00
CA SER A 360 -15.78 0.11 20.10
C SER A 360 -15.96 -1.03 19.09
N GLY A 361 -15.15 -1.08 18.04
CA GLY A 361 -15.30 -1.99 16.91
C GLY A 361 -16.51 -1.72 16.01
N LYS A 362 -17.28 -0.65 16.27
CA LYS A 362 -18.48 -0.33 15.51
C LYS A 362 -18.15 0.49 14.26
N LYS A 363 -18.85 0.19 13.16
CA LYS A 363 -18.89 1.05 11.97
C LYS A 363 -19.52 2.40 12.34
N MET A 364 -18.76 3.47 12.18
CA MET A 364 -19.16 4.85 12.46
C MET A 364 -19.81 5.51 11.26
N LYS A 365 -19.26 5.26 10.06
CA LYS A 365 -19.65 5.95 8.84
C LYS A 365 -19.40 5.08 7.62
N GLU A 366 -20.22 5.31 6.61
CA GLU A 366 -20.03 4.80 5.26
C GLU A 366 -20.11 5.98 4.28
N ILE A 367 -19.23 6.01 3.28
CA ILE A 367 -19.20 7.03 2.22
C ILE A 367 -19.15 6.32 0.87
N GLU A 368 -20.17 6.53 0.05
CA GLU A 368 -20.19 6.01 -1.31
C GLU A 368 -19.07 6.65 -2.16
N VAL A 369 -18.38 5.84 -2.97
CA VAL A 369 -17.29 6.30 -3.85
C VAL A 369 -17.74 6.19 -5.30
N THR A 370 -18.03 7.35 -5.92
CA THR A 370 -18.50 7.45 -7.30
C THR A 370 -17.33 7.68 -8.26
N GLY A 371 -17.38 7.15 -9.48
CA GLY A 371 -16.34 7.38 -10.51
C GLY A 371 -15.16 6.41 -10.48
N MET A 372 -14.96 5.65 -9.40
CA MET A 372 -13.80 4.75 -9.26
C MET A 372 -13.86 3.57 -10.23
N ASN A 373 -15.05 2.98 -10.41
CA ASN A 373 -15.25 1.86 -11.33
C ASN A 373 -15.01 2.28 -12.79
N GLU A 374 -15.39 3.49 -13.16
CA GLU A 374 -15.17 4.08 -14.49
C GLU A 374 -13.69 4.27 -14.77
N ILE A 375 -12.92 4.77 -13.78
CA ILE A 375 -11.47 4.93 -13.90
C ILE A 375 -10.78 3.57 -14.08
N ILE A 376 -11.11 2.57 -13.26
CA ILE A 376 -10.51 1.22 -13.35
C ILE A 376 -10.85 0.56 -14.69
N ASN A 377 -12.12 0.64 -15.11
CA ASN A 377 -12.55 0.08 -16.39
C ASN A 377 -12.11 0.90 -17.61
N SER A 378 -11.47 2.05 -17.41
CA SER A 378 -10.90 2.84 -18.51
C SER A 378 -9.57 2.29 -19.03
N VAL A 379 -8.92 1.40 -18.29
CA VAL A 379 -7.65 0.80 -18.69
C VAL A 379 -7.85 0.00 -19.98
N ARG A 380 -6.91 0.14 -20.93
CA ARG A 380 -6.93 -0.47 -22.27
C ARG A 380 -5.61 -1.19 -22.52
N GLY A 381 -5.52 -1.90 -23.65
CA GLY A 381 -4.28 -2.57 -24.07
C GLY A 381 -4.03 -3.90 -23.36
N GLY A 382 -5.09 -4.58 -22.91
CA GLY A 382 -4.98 -5.87 -22.22
C GLY A 382 -4.43 -5.79 -20.80
N LYS A 383 -4.17 -4.58 -20.28
CA LYS A 383 -3.68 -4.36 -18.92
C LYS A 383 -4.83 -4.31 -17.92
N LYS A 384 -4.55 -4.71 -16.68
CA LYS A 384 -5.36 -4.58 -15.48
C LYS A 384 -4.56 -3.83 -14.43
N ILE A 385 -5.25 -3.10 -13.56
CA ILE A 385 -4.63 -2.40 -12.44
C ILE A 385 -5.23 -2.91 -11.12
N TYR A 386 -4.37 -3.02 -10.11
CA TYR A 386 -4.70 -3.52 -8.78
C TYR A 386 -4.31 -2.48 -7.73
N ALA A 387 -5.09 -2.36 -6.66
CA ALA A 387 -4.75 -1.48 -5.57
C ALA A 387 -3.59 -2.04 -4.75
N TYR A 388 -2.61 -1.18 -4.47
CA TYR A 388 -1.43 -1.53 -3.67
C TYR A 388 -1.24 -0.64 -2.45
N ASP A 389 -1.86 0.54 -2.42
CA ASP A 389 -1.82 1.42 -1.26
C ASP A 389 -3.07 2.30 -1.16
N PHE A 390 -3.38 2.71 0.06
CA PHE A 390 -4.53 3.53 0.41
C PHE A 390 -4.19 4.39 1.62
N LYS A 391 -4.42 5.71 1.52
CA LYS A 391 -4.14 6.67 2.59
C LYS A 391 -5.31 7.62 2.77
N MET A 392 -5.63 7.92 4.03
CA MET A 392 -6.53 9.02 4.40
C MET A 392 -5.75 10.32 4.59
N LEU A 393 -6.10 11.35 3.82
CA LEU A 393 -5.42 12.65 3.77
C LEU A 393 -5.90 13.58 4.88
N SER A 394 -7.21 13.70 5.07
CA SER A 394 -7.82 14.48 6.15
C SER A 394 -8.49 13.58 7.17
N SER A 395 -8.51 14.00 8.44
CA SER A 395 -9.44 13.41 9.42
C SER A 395 -10.86 13.82 9.03
N THR A 396 -11.78 12.87 8.92
CA THR A 396 -13.22 13.18 8.86
C THR A 396 -13.64 13.63 10.25
N ASN A 397 -13.63 14.94 10.51
CA ASN A 397 -14.36 15.52 11.63
C ASN A 397 -15.82 15.72 11.24
#